data_AF-A0A955ZIK1-F1
#
_entry.id   AF-A0A955ZIK1-F1
#
_cell.length_a   1.000
_cell.length_b   1.000
_cell.length_c   1.000
_cell.angle_alpha   90.00
_cell.angle_beta   90.00
_cell.angle_gamma   90.00
#
_symmetry.space_group_name_H-M   'P 1'
#
loop_
_entity.id
_entity.type
_entity.pdbx_description
1 polymer ?
#
loop_
_entity_poly.entity_id
_entity_poly.type
_entity_poly.pdbx_seq_one_letter_code
_entity_poly.pdbx_strand_id
1 'polypeptide(L)'
;MRRADRLFQIIQLLRRRKVVTARELAERLEVSERTVYRDVRDLVASGTPIDGEAGVGYTLRPGYDLPPLMFDHAEIEALVLGARLVEGFGDAELGRAARSLLSKVENVLPKHLAPLLGATRLYVPDVGRGRELSETLLPVRTAVGQGQKLRISYARADGKKSK
;
A
#
# COMPACT_ATOMS: atom_id res chain seq x y z
N MET A 1 -1.67 30.18 -0.96
CA MET A 1 -1.66 28.70 -0.87
C MET A 1 -0.73 28.13 -1.95
N ARG A 2 0.12 27.12 -1.64
CA ARG A 2 0.93 26.45 -2.68
C ARG A 2 0.01 25.63 -3.58
N ARG A 3 0.37 25.47 -4.87
CA ARG A 3 -0.47 24.74 -5.84
C ARG A 3 -0.69 23.28 -5.43
N ALA A 4 0.35 22.59 -4.95
CA ALA A 4 0.25 21.20 -4.52
C ALA A 4 -0.78 21.02 -3.38
N ASP A 5 -0.75 21.89 -2.37
CA ASP A 5 -1.71 21.88 -1.26
C ASP A 5 -3.14 22.09 -1.77
N ARG A 6 -3.32 22.98 -2.77
CA ARG A 6 -4.62 23.25 -3.37
C ARG A 6 -5.16 22.06 -4.17
N LEU A 7 -4.33 21.41 -4.97
CA LEU A 7 -4.71 20.20 -5.72
C LEU A 7 -5.15 19.09 -4.75
N PHE A 8 -4.39 18.89 -3.67
CA PHE A 8 -4.75 17.94 -2.63
C PHE A 8 -6.09 18.29 -1.98
N GLN A 9 -6.32 19.56 -1.62
CA GLN A 9 -7.60 19.98 -1.04
C GLN A 9 -8.78 19.81 -2.00
N ILE A 10 -8.62 20.05 -3.31
CA ILE A 10 -9.66 19.77 -4.32
C ILE A 10 -10.07 18.29 -4.25
N ILE A 11 -9.10 17.37 -4.27
CA ILE A 11 -9.38 15.93 -4.17
C ILE A 11 -10.12 15.59 -2.87
N GLN A 12 -9.68 16.14 -1.73
CA GLN A 12 -10.33 15.89 -0.44
C GLN A 12 -11.78 16.39 -0.39
N LEU A 13 -12.08 17.50 -1.06
CA LEU A 13 -13.44 18.04 -1.15
C LEU A 13 -14.33 17.16 -2.04
N LEU A 14 -13.82 16.68 -3.17
CA LEU A 14 -14.52 15.76 -4.06
C LEU A 14 -14.72 14.36 -3.44
N ARG A 15 -13.86 13.93 -2.52
CA ARG A 15 -14.02 12.68 -1.76
C ARG A 15 -15.18 12.74 -0.77
N ARG A 16 -15.42 13.89 -0.15
CA ARG A 16 -16.42 14.03 0.93
C ARG A 16 -17.83 14.23 0.43
N ARG A 17 -18.01 14.67 -0.82
CA ARG A 17 -19.32 15.03 -1.39
C ARG A 17 -19.52 14.36 -2.73
N LYS A 18 -20.75 13.93 -3.01
CA LYS A 18 -21.09 13.25 -4.26
C LYS A 18 -20.86 14.13 -5.50
N VAL A 19 -21.12 15.44 -5.43
CA VAL A 19 -20.85 16.40 -6.51
C VAL A 19 -20.49 17.74 -5.86
N VAL A 20 -19.47 18.44 -6.38
CA VAL A 20 -19.05 19.77 -5.93
C VAL A 20 -18.80 20.67 -7.12
N THR A 21 -19.38 21.86 -7.14
CA THR A 21 -19.25 22.82 -8.23
C THR A 21 -17.88 23.54 -8.22
N ALA A 22 -17.48 24.06 -9.37
CA ALA A 22 -16.26 24.89 -9.48
C ALA A 22 -16.33 26.13 -8.58
N ARG A 23 -17.52 26.72 -8.44
CA ARG A 23 -17.80 27.84 -7.54
C ARG A 23 -17.62 27.46 -6.07
N GLU A 24 -18.16 26.35 -5.61
CA GLU A 24 -17.98 25.89 -4.22
C GLU A 24 -16.50 25.60 -3.90
N LEU A 25 -15.77 25.01 -4.85
CA LEU A 25 -14.33 24.80 -4.72
C LEU A 25 -13.58 26.13 -4.66
N ALA A 26 -13.95 27.09 -5.51
CA ALA A 26 -13.34 28.42 -5.58
C ALA A 26 -13.54 29.21 -4.28
N GLU A 27 -14.78 29.25 -3.77
CA GLU A 27 -15.14 29.90 -2.50
C GLU A 27 -14.37 29.26 -1.33
N ARG A 28 -14.28 27.93 -1.29
CA ARG A 28 -13.64 27.21 -0.17
C ARG A 28 -12.11 27.25 -0.17
N LEU A 29 -11.52 27.36 -1.36
CA LEU A 29 -10.06 27.43 -1.53
C LEU A 29 -9.56 28.87 -1.68
N GLU A 30 -10.46 29.85 -1.61
CA GLU A 30 -10.20 31.29 -1.77
C GLU A 30 -9.44 31.60 -3.09
N VAL A 31 -9.90 31.00 -4.19
CA VAL A 31 -9.33 31.21 -5.53
C VAL A 31 -10.43 31.49 -6.55
N SER A 32 -10.06 31.89 -7.77
CA SER A 32 -11.03 32.05 -8.85
C SER A 32 -11.48 30.71 -9.44
N GLU A 33 -12.71 30.65 -9.96
CA GLU A 33 -13.23 29.47 -10.67
C GLU A 33 -12.32 29.08 -11.85
N ARG A 34 -11.76 30.05 -12.58
CA ARG A 34 -10.76 29.80 -13.64
C ARG A 34 -9.55 29.00 -13.13
N THR A 35 -9.14 29.24 -11.90
CA THR A 35 -8.03 28.50 -11.26
C THR A 35 -8.46 27.07 -10.94
N VAL A 36 -9.67 26.87 -10.42
CA VAL A 36 -10.23 25.54 -10.17
C VAL A 36 -10.37 24.75 -11.47
N TYR A 37 -10.92 25.35 -12.53
CA TYR A 37 -11.06 24.73 -13.84
C TYR A 37 -9.72 24.24 -14.41
N ARG A 38 -8.66 25.04 -14.22
CA ARG A 38 -7.31 24.66 -14.65
C ARG A 38 -6.78 23.50 -13.79
N ASP A 39 -6.89 23.63 -12.47
CA ASP A 39 -6.36 22.65 -11.53
C ASP A 39 -7.08 21.28 -11.62
N VAL A 40 -8.40 21.26 -11.83
CA VAL A 40 -9.16 20.02 -12.09
C VAL A 40 -8.75 19.39 -13.41
N ARG A 41 -8.52 20.20 -14.45
CA ARG A 41 -8.02 19.70 -15.74
C ARG A 41 -6.65 19.05 -15.59
N ASP A 42 -5.76 19.63 -14.80
CA ASP A 42 -4.44 19.06 -14.53
C ASP A 42 -4.55 17.75 -13.73
N LEU A 43 -5.48 17.68 -12.75
CA LEU A 43 -5.76 16.46 -12.00
C LEU A 43 -6.27 15.33 -12.92
N VAL A 44 -7.21 15.63 -13.82
CA VAL A 44 -7.70 14.67 -14.82
C VAL A 44 -6.56 14.22 -15.74
N ALA A 45 -5.75 15.15 -16.23
CA ALA A 45 -4.60 14.84 -17.08
C ALA A 45 -3.54 13.99 -16.37
N SER A 46 -3.44 14.09 -15.03
CA SER A 46 -2.57 13.26 -14.20
C SER A 46 -3.13 11.87 -13.88
N GLY A 47 -4.32 11.52 -14.39
CA GLY A 47 -4.96 10.22 -14.17
C GLY A 47 -5.94 10.18 -12.99
N THR A 48 -6.24 11.32 -12.36
CA THR A 48 -7.27 11.35 -11.30
C THR A 48 -8.65 11.18 -11.94
N PRO A 49 -9.48 10.21 -11.51
CA PRO A 49 -10.75 9.89 -12.16
C PRO A 49 -11.88 10.84 -11.72
N ILE A 50 -11.73 12.11 -12.06
CA ILE A 50 -12.75 13.13 -11.84
C ILE A 50 -13.67 13.18 -13.06
N ASP A 51 -14.95 12.92 -12.84
CA ASP A 51 -16.00 13.16 -13.83
C ASP A 51 -16.62 14.54 -13.55
N GLY A 52 -17.01 15.25 -14.60
CA GLY A 52 -17.74 16.50 -14.43
C GLY A 52 -17.60 17.46 -15.60
N GLU A 53 -18.60 18.32 -15.73
CA GLU A 53 -18.67 19.35 -16.77
C GLU A 53 -18.78 20.75 -16.14
N ALA A 54 -18.34 21.76 -16.90
CA ALA A 54 -18.45 23.14 -16.45
C ALA A 54 -19.93 23.51 -16.23
N GLY A 55 -20.24 24.01 -15.03
CA GLY A 55 -21.60 24.40 -14.64
C GLY A 55 -22.44 23.28 -14.01
N VAL A 56 -22.04 22.01 -14.16
CA VAL A 56 -22.72 20.85 -13.52
C VAL A 56 -22.02 20.48 -12.20
N GLY A 57 -20.69 20.58 -12.19
CA GLY A 57 -19.85 20.24 -11.04
C GLY A 57 -19.04 18.96 -11.25
N TYR A 58 -18.20 18.66 -10.27
CA TYR A 58 -17.21 17.60 -10.31
C TYR A 58 -17.53 16.52 -9.29
N THR A 59 -17.25 15.28 -9.65
CA THR A 59 -17.34 14.12 -8.78
C THR A 59 -16.13 13.21 -8.97
N LEU A 60 -15.73 12.53 -7.93
CA LEU A 60 -14.70 11.50 -8.02
C LEU A 60 -15.39 10.15 -8.24
N ARG A 61 -15.00 9.40 -9.29
CA ARG A 61 -15.62 8.11 -9.59
C ARG A 61 -15.52 7.16 -8.38
N PRO A 62 -16.63 6.53 -7.94
CA PRO A 62 -16.60 5.54 -6.87
C PRO A 62 -15.74 4.33 -7.27
N GLY A 63 -14.93 3.82 -6.34
CA GLY A 63 -14.15 2.60 -6.53
C GLY A 63 -12.70 2.79 -7.01
N TYR A 64 -12.19 4.03 -7.07
CA TYR A 64 -10.78 4.29 -7.34
C TYR A 64 -10.05 4.81 -6.07
N ASP A 65 -9.13 3.96 -5.62
CA ASP A 65 -7.93 4.20 -4.81
C ASP A 65 -7.95 4.13 -3.27
N LEU A 66 -7.03 3.27 -2.79
CA LEU A 66 -6.31 3.43 -1.53
C LEU A 66 -5.79 4.87 -1.42
N PRO A 67 -5.87 5.51 -0.24
CA PRO A 67 -5.34 6.86 -0.06
C PRO A 67 -3.84 6.93 -0.43
N PRO A 68 -3.30 8.11 -0.81
CA PRO A 68 -1.86 8.29 -0.89
C PRO A 68 -1.27 8.01 0.49
N LEU A 69 -0.59 6.88 0.62
CA LEU A 69 0.13 6.52 1.83
C LEU A 69 1.36 7.41 1.90
N MET A 70 1.32 8.39 2.80
CA MET A 70 2.49 9.21 3.12
C MET A 70 3.39 8.37 4.02
N PHE A 71 4.23 7.54 3.42
CA PHE A 71 5.28 6.88 4.17
C PHE A 71 6.41 7.86 4.47
N ASP A 72 6.85 7.89 5.73
CA ASP A 72 8.14 8.47 6.07
C ASP A 72 9.29 7.49 5.82
N HIS A 73 10.52 7.96 6.02
CA HIS A 73 11.72 7.14 5.82
C HIS A 73 11.74 5.88 6.71
N ALA A 74 11.40 6.03 7.99
CA ALA A 74 11.45 4.94 8.95
C ALA A 74 10.37 3.89 8.67
N GLU A 75 9.20 4.32 8.21
CA GLU A 75 8.11 3.43 7.79
C GLU A 75 8.51 2.59 6.57
N ILE A 76 9.24 3.17 5.60
CA ILE A 76 9.77 2.42 4.46
C ILE A 76 10.86 1.42 4.87
N GLU A 77 11.76 1.81 5.77
CA GLU A 77 12.75 0.86 6.28
C GLU A 77 12.09 -0.31 7.02
N ALA A 78 11.11 -0.03 7.88
CA ALA A 78 10.36 -1.04 8.61
C ALA A 78 9.60 -1.98 7.66
N LEU A 79 8.97 -1.43 6.61
CA LEU A 79 8.25 -2.20 5.60
C LEU A 79 9.18 -3.13 4.82
N VAL A 80 10.32 -2.62 4.36
CA VAL A 80 11.32 -3.42 3.63
C VAL A 80 11.88 -4.52 4.51
N LEU A 81 12.22 -4.20 5.77
CA LEU A 81 12.70 -5.18 6.73
C LEU A 81 11.65 -6.27 7.00
N GLY A 82 10.40 -5.88 7.25
CA GLY A 82 9.30 -6.82 7.50
C GLY A 82 9.05 -7.75 6.31
N ALA A 83 9.03 -7.21 5.10
CA ALA A 83 8.90 -8.00 3.88
C ALA A 83 10.06 -9.00 3.72
N ARG A 84 11.32 -8.57 3.93
CA ARG A 84 12.48 -9.48 3.89
C ARG A 84 12.45 -10.56 4.98
N LEU A 85 11.96 -10.23 6.17
CA LEU A 85 11.74 -11.22 7.24
C LEU A 85 10.71 -12.27 6.81
N VAL A 86 9.60 -11.82 6.22
CA VAL A 86 8.58 -12.72 5.68
C VAL A 86 9.11 -13.59 4.54
N GLU A 87 9.99 -13.05 3.68
CA GLU A 87 10.64 -13.84 2.63
C GLU A 87 11.60 -14.91 3.18
N GLY A 88 12.35 -14.61 4.25
CA GLY A 88 13.31 -15.55 4.84
C GLY A 88 12.72 -16.54 5.85
N PHE A 89 11.65 -16.17 6.54
CA PHE A 89 11.07 -16.96 7.64
C PHE A 89 9.63 -17.44 7.41
N GLY A 90 8.94 -16.88 6.41
CA GLY A 90 7.58 -17.30 6.04
C GLY A 90 7.56 -18.53 5.14
N ASP A 91 6.35 -19.03 4.86
CA ASP A 91 6.17 -20.02 3.81
C ASP A 91 6.32 -19.40 2.40
N ALA A 92 6.59 -20.24 1.40
CA ALA A 92 6.85 -19.82 0.02
C ALA A 92 5.71 -19.02 -0.63
N GLU A 93 4.46 -19.17 -0.19
CA GLU A 93 3.35 -18.34 -0.66
C GLU A 93 3.45 -16.94 -0.07
N LEU A 94 3.67 -16.84 1.24
CA LEU A 94 3.81 -15.57 1.93
C LEU A 94 5.06 -14.79 1.47
N GLY A 95 6.18 -15.48 1.22
CA GLY A 95 7.37 -14.87 0.63
C GLY A 95 7.13 -14.32 -0.78
N ARG A 96 6.35 -15.02 -1.62
CA ARG A 96 5.94 -14.49 -2.94
C ARG A 96 5.02 -13.27 -2.79
N ALA A 97 4.10 -13.30 -1.83
CA ALA A 97 3.22 -12.18 -1.54
C ALA A 97 4.01 -10.94 -1.06
N ALA A 98 5.04 -11.13 -0.23
CA ALA A 98 5.93 -10.06 0.23
C ALA A 98 6.67 -9.38 -0.93
N ARG A 99 7.26 -10.14 -1.86
CA ARG A 99 7.87 -9.58 -3.09
C ARG A 99 6.88 -8.80 -3.94
N SER A 100 5.67 -9.35 -4.12
CA SER A 100 4.60 -8.70 -4.85
C SER A 100 4.19 -7.38 -4.19
N LEU A 101 4.10 -7.35 -2.86
CA LEU A 101 3.77 -6.17 -2.08
C LEU A 101 4.84 -5.08 -2.23
N LEU A 102 6.13 -5.40 -2.10
CA LEU A 102 7.20 -4.42 -2.30
C LEU A 102 7.18 -3.83 -3.72
N SER A 103 6.93 -4.66 -4.74
CA SER A 103 6.81 -4.21 -6.13
C SER A 103 5.63 -3.24 -6.32
N LYS A 104 4.51 -3.46 -5.62
CA LYS A 104 3.35 -2.54 -5.66
C LYS A 104 3.64 -1.24 -4.92
N VAL A 105 4.34 -1.31 -3.80
CA VAL A 105 4.72 -0.14 -3.00
C VAL A 105 5.70 0.76 -3.75
N GLU A 106 6.64 0.18 -4.49
CA GLU A 106 7.56 0.93 -5.37
C GLU A 106 6.80 1.83 -6.36
N ASN A 107 5.70 1.34 -6.92
CA ASN A 107 4.90 2.08 -7.91
C ASN A 107 4.12 3.26 -7.32
N VAL A 108 3.89 3.29 -6.01
CA VAL A 108 3.11 4.36 -5.33
C VAL A 108 3.99 5.31 -4.52
N LEU A 109 5.28 5.04 -4.39
CA LEU A 109 6.21 5.87 -3.63
C LEU A 109 6.65 7.13 -4.40
N PRO A 110 6.84 8.26 -3.71
CA PRO A 110 7.53 9.42 -4.27
C PRO A 110 8.93 9.04 -4.79
N LYS A 111 9.36 9.62 -5.91
CA LYS A 111 10.65 9.32 -6.58
C LYS A 111 11.88 9.44 -5.66
N HIS A 112 11.82 10.29 -4.64
CA HIS A 112 12.92 10.49 -3.69
C HIS A 112 12.98 9.41 -2.59
N LEU A 113 11.90 8.66 -2.38
CA LEU A 113 11.82 7.56 -1.42
C LEU A 113 11.96 6.18 -2.07
N ALA A 114 11.68 6.04 -3.37
CA ALA A 114 11.86 4.79 -4.10
C ALA A 114 13.27 4.15 -3.94
N PRO A 115 14.39 4.91 -3.94
CA PRO A 115 15.72 4.34 -3.70
C PRO A 115 15.87 3.64 -2.36
N LEU A 116 15.07 4.00 -1.34
CA LEU A 116 15.13 3.40 -0.01
C LEU A 116 14.73 1.91 -0.02
N LEU A 117 13.85 1.48 -0.95
CA LEU A 117 13.47 0.07 -1.09
C LEU A 117 14.68 -0.83 -1.41
N GLY A 118 15.61 -0.32 -2.22
CA GLY A 118 16.85 -1.02 -2.57
C GLY A 118 18.01 -0.72 -1.63
N ALA A 119 18.01 0.44 -0.96
CA ALA A 119 19.12 0.91 -0.15
C ALA A 119 19.15 0.39 1.29
N THR A 120 18.07 -0.26 1.78
CA THR A 120 18.05 -0.78 3.15
C THR A 120 19.18 -1.79 3.36
N ARG A 121 20.16 -1.41 4.18
CA ARG A 121 21.36 -2.20 4.51
C ARG A 121 21.09 -3.36 5.47
N LEU A 122 19.85 -3.48 5.93
CA LEU A 122 19.42 -4.57 6.78
C LEU A 122 19.23 -5.83 5.93
N TYR A 123 20.18 -6.75 6.09
CA TYR A 123 20.15 -8.07 5.48
C TYR A 123 19.47 -9.04 6.44
N VAL A 124 18.46 -9.76 5.94
CA VAL A 124 17.92 -10.91 6.65
C VAL A 124 18.71 -12.11 6.18
N PRO A 125 19.48 -12.79 7.07
CA PRO A 125 20.21 -13.96 6.66
C PRO A 125 19.23 -15.02 6.15
N ASP A 126 19.53 -15.58 4.98
CA ASP A 126 18.91 -16.85 4.60
C ASP A 126 19.43 -17.89 5.59
N VAL A 127 18.63 -18.18 6.61
CA VAL A 127 19.02 -19.08 7.69
C VAL A 127 19.03 -20.55 7.22
N GLY A 128 18.92 -20.80 5.92
CA GLY A 128 19.01 -22.14 5.33
C GLY A 128 17.96 -23.10 5.89
N ARG A 129 16.87 -22.57 6.47
CA ARG A 129 15.79 -23.40 7.03
C ARG A 129 14.99 -24.14 5.95
N GLY A 130 15.33 -23.91 4.69
CA GLY A 130 15.06 -24.82 3.60
C GLY A 130 13.59 -24.99 3.23
N ARG A 131 13.40 -25.69 2.11
CA ARG A 131 12.09 -26.11 1.60
C ARG A 131 11.23 -26.79 2.68
N GLU A 132 11.87 -27.50 3.61
CA GLU A 132 11.23 -28.27 4.68
C GLU A 132 10.47 -27.41 5.71
N LEU A 133 11.03 -26.27 6.14
CA LEU A 133 10.32 -25.36 7.04
C LEU A 133 9.14 -24.69 6.32
N SER A 134 9.36 -24.26 5.07
CA SER A 134 8.31 -23.68 4.24
C SER A 134 7.16 -24.67 3.98
N GLU A 135 7.46 -25.94 3.73
CA GLU A 135 6.48 -27.00 3.52
C GLU A 135 5.69 -27.30 4.81
N THR A 136 6.30 -27.11 5.98
CA THR A 136 5.64 -27.30 7.29
C THR A 136 4.79 -26.09 7.69
N LEU A 137 5.26 -24.87 7.41
CA LEU A 137 4.60 -23.63 7.85
C LEU A 137 3.28 -23.36 7.13
N LEU A 138 3.18 -23.69 5.83
CA LEU A 138 1.96 -23.45 5.07
C LEU A 138 0.75 -24.22 5.65
N PRO A 139 0.80 -25.55 5.87
CA PRO A 139 -0.28 -26.29 6.54
C PRO A 139 -0.65 -25.71 7.91
N VAL A 140 0.35 -25.26 8.69
CA VAL A 140 0.11 -24.64 10.00
C VAL A 140 -0.69 -23.35 9.84
N ARG A 141 -0.25 -22.44 8.96
CA ARG A 141 -0.93 -21.17 8.69
C ARG A 141 -2.36 -21.39 8.17
N THR A 142 -2.55 -22.33 7.25
CA THR A 142 -3.87 -22.70 6.74
C THR A 142 -4.78 -23.21 7.84
N ALA A 143 -4.29 -24.13 8.69
CA ALA A 143 -5.07 -24.67 9.79
C ALA A 143 -5.46 -23.59 10.82
N VAL A 144 -4.56 -22.66 11.14
CA VAL A 144 -4.87 -21.51 12.01
C VAL A 144 -5.97 -20.65 11.39
N GLY A 145 -5.86 -20.31 10.11
CA GLY A 145 -6.86 -19.51 9.40
C GLY A 145 -8.24 -20.18 9.30
N GLN A 146 -8.28 -21.52 9.30
CA GLN A 146 -9.50 -22.32 9.22
C GLN A 146 -10.00 -22.84 10.58
N GLY A 147 -9.31 -22.53 11.69
CA GLY A 147 -9.66 -23.05 13.01
C GLY A 147 -9.55 -24.58 13.14
N GLN A 148 -8.64 -25.21 12.39
CA GLN A 148 -8.47 -26.67 12.37
C GLN A 148 -7.43 -27.15 13.39
N LYS A 149 -7.63 -28.37 13.89
CA LYS A 149 -6.66 -29.06 14.76
C LYS A 149 -5.55 -29.68 13.91
N LEU A 150 -4.32 -29.56 14.37
CA LEU A 150 -3.14 -30.18 13.75
C LEU A 150 -2.70 -31.40 14.56
N ARG A 151 -2.29 -32.45 13.86
CA ARG A 151 -1.53 -33.56 14.45
C ARG A 151 -0.05 -33.30 14.20
N ILE A 152 0.70 -33.07 15.27
CA ILE A 152 2.12 -32.73 15.19
C ILE A 152 2.93 -33.94 15.66
N SER A 153 3.81 -34.44 14.78
CA SER A 153 4.84 -35.39 15.18
C SER A 153 6.04 -34.60 15.70
N TYR A 154 6.45 -34.84 16.95
CA TYR A 154 7.50 -34.08 17.59
C TYR A 154 8.67 -34.98 17.99
N ALA A 155 9.88 -34.57 17.65
CA ALA A 155 11.10 -35.18 18.18
C ALA A 155 11.67 -34.29 19.28
N ARG A 156 11.86 -34.85 20.46
CA ARG A 156 12.57 -34.17 21.56
C ARG A 156 14.03 -33.93 21.20
N ALA A 157 14.69 -33.04 21.95
CA ALA A 157 16.13 -32.76 21.78
C ALA A 157 17.03 -34.00 21.95
N ASP A 158 16.56 -35.02 22.69
CA ASP A 158 17.19 -36.33 22.86
C ASP A 158 16.88 -37.32 21.72
N GLY A 159 16.21 -36.88 20.66
CA GLY A 159 15.83 -37.69 19.49
C GLY A 159 14.58 -38.56 19.69
N LYS A 160 13.98 -38.59 20.89
CA LYS A 160 12.80 -39.40 21.15
C LYS A 160 11.56 -38.79 20.48
N LYS A 161 10.93 -39.56 19.58
CA LYS A 161 9.72 -39.14 18.86
C LYS A 161 8.47 -39.34 19.72
N SER A 162 7.48 -38.47 19.54
CA SER A 162 6.12 -38.66 20.06
C SER A 162 5.51 -39.94 19.48
N LYS A 163 4.78 -40.70 20.30
CA LYS A 163 4.01 -41.87 19.86
C LYS A 163 2.89 -41.48 18.89
#